data_AF-A0A929XM21-F1
#
_entry.id   AF-A0A929XM21-F1
#
_cell.length_a   1.000
_cell.length_b   1.000
_cell.length_c   1.000
_cell.angle_alpha   90.00
_cell.angle_beta   90.00
_cell.angle_gamma   90.00
#
_symmetry.space_group_name_H-M   'P 1'
#
loop_
_entity.id
_entity.type
_entity.pdbx_description
1 polymer ?
#
loop_
_entity_poly.entity_id
_entity_poly.type
_entity_poly.pdbx_seq_one_letter_code
_entity_poly.pdbx_strand_id
1 'polypeptide(L)'
;MNNRKTPIIRFKGFTDDWEQRKLGEMLISLQNNTLSRAELSPEQGIAKNVHYGDILVKFGEIIDVKTESLPMIADEAIMAKYKSSFLQNGDVIVADTAEDETVGKCTEIVGLSDEIVISGLHTIPYRPLQKFASGYLGYYMNSAFFHNQLL
;
A
#
# COMPACT_ATOMS: atom_id res chain seq x y z
N MET A 1 10.99 5.83 31.09
CA MET A 1 11.55 6.06 29.74
C MET A 1 11.11 7.44 29.29
N ASN A 2 12.04 8.30 28.87
CA ASN A 2 11.71 9.68 28.51
C ASN A 2 10.79 9.69 27.27
N ASN A 3 9.57 10.16 27.46
CA ASN A 3 8.52 10.37 26.46
C ASN A 3 8.92 11.50 25.49
N ARG A 4 10.02 11.32 24.75
CA ARG A 4 10.52 12.33 23.82
C ARG A 4 9.66 12.27 22.56
N LYS A 5 8.66 13.16 22.49
CA LYS A 5 7.81 13.35 21.30
C LYS A 5 8.56 14.03 20.15
N THR A 6 9.77 14.51 20.40
CA THR A 6 10.66 15.13 19.42
C THR A 6 11.75 14.13 18.97
N PRO A 7 11.84 13.77 17.68
CA PRO A 7 12.92 12.97 17.12
C PRO A 7 14.30 13.60 17.31
N ILE A 8 15.30 12.74 17.27
CA ILE A 8 16.71 13.11 17.35
C ILE A 8 17.15 13.84 16.07
N ILE A 9 16.58 13.48 14.92
CA ILE A 9 16.88 14.07 13.61
C ILE A 9 15.61 14.76 13.07
N ARG A 10 15.75 16.03 12.68
CA ARG A 10 14.67 16.88 12.14
C ARG A 10 15.20 17.78 11.04
N PHE A 11 14.36 18.07 10.05
CA PHE A 11 14.61 19.16 9.10
C PHE A 11 14.53 20.52 9.81
N LYS A 12 15.36 21.47 9.37
CA LYS A 12 15.36 22.83 9.92
C LYS A 12 13.97 23.46 9.78
N GLY A 13 13.46 24.04 10.87
CA GLY A 13 12.13 24.67 10.91
C GLY A 13 10.98 23.77 11.38
N PHE A 14 11.22 22.47 11.59
CA PHE A 14 10.23 21.54 12.14
C PHE A 14 10.56 21.21 13.61
N THR A 15 10.15 22.09 14.51
CA THR A 15 10.46 22.01 15.95
C THR A 15 9.34 21.41 16.80
N ASP A 16 8.14 21.27 16.24
CA ASP A 16 6.98 20.77 16.97
C ASP A 16 7.10 19.26 17.26
N ASP A 17 6.42 18.88 18.34
CA ASP A 17 6.32 17.49 18.79
C ASP A 17 5.49 16.65 17.82
N TRP A 18 5.82 15.36 17.71
CA TRP A 18 4.93 14.42 17.05
C TRP A 18 3.63 14.24 17.83
N GLU A 19 2.54 14.12 17.08
CA GLU A 19 1.24 13.70 17.58
C GLU A 19 0.97 12.25 17.21
N GLN A 20 0.44 11.49 18.16
CA GLN A 20 -0.05 10.15 17.89
C GLN A 20 -1.47 10.24 17.32
N ARG A 21 -1.73 9.47 16.26
CA ARG A 21 -3.04 9.34 15.62
C ARG A 21 -3.41 7.87 15.51
N LYS A 22 -4.70 7.55 15.55
CA LYS A 22 -5.17 6.19 15.30
C LYS A 22 -5.22 5.92 13.80
N LEU A 23 -4.80 4.73 13.38
CA LEU A 23 -4.79 4.35 11.96
C LEU A 23 -6.16 4.54 11.29
N GLY A 24 -7.24 4.06 11.94
CA GLY A 24 -8.61 4.17 11.41
C GLY A 24 -9.20 5.58 11.39
N GLU A 25 -8.54 6.57 12.00
CA GLU A 25 -8.90 7.98 11.87
C GLU A 25 -8.15 8.65 10.71
N MET A 26 -7.09 8.01 10.19
CA MET A 26 -6.20 8.56 9.17
C MET A 26 -6.33 7.87 7.81
N LEU A 27 -6.75 6.61 7.80
CA LEU A 27 -6.86 5.76 6.62
C LEU A 27 -8.24 5.08 6.55
N ILE A 28 -8.74 4.88 5.34
CA ILE A 28 -9.94 4.06 5.07
C ILE A 28 -9.57 2.84 4.22
N SER A 29 -10.18 1.69 4.49
CA SER A 29 -9.99 0.50 3.67
C SER A 29 -10.78 0.60 2.35
N LEU A 30 -10.15 0.22 1.25
CA LEU A 30 -10.79 0.00 -0.04
C LEU A 30 -11.08 -1.50 -0.22
N GLN A 31 -11.83 -1.86 -1.28
CA GLN A 31 -12.05 -3.26 -1.62
C GLN A 31 -10.90 -3.80 -2.48
N ASN A 32 -10.40 -4.98 -2.14
CA ASN A 32 -9.56 -5.78 -3.01
C ASN A 32 -10.41 -6.76 -3.84
N ASN A 33 -9.81 -7.29 -4.91
CA ASN A 33 -10.41 -8.39 -5.67
C ASN A 33 -10.05 -9.76 -5.08
N THR A 34 -10.62 -10.81 -5.67
CA THR A 34 -10.46 -12.20 -5.22
C THR A 34 -9.72 -13.08 -6.24
N LEU A 35 -9.05 -12.47 -7.23
CA LEU A 35 -8.38 -13.19 -8.29
C LEU A 35 -7.10 -13.84 -7.75
N SER A 36 -6.95 -15.13 -8.01
CA SER A 36 -5.70 -15.84 -7.80
C SER A 36 -4.68 -15.45 -8.88
N ARG A 37 -3.39 -15.73 -8.62
CA ARG A 37 -2.32 -15.54 -9.60
C ARG A 37 -2.61 -16.15 -10.96
N ALA A 38 -3.22 -17.33 -10.98
CA ALA A 38 -3.50 -18.09 -12.20
C ALA A 38 -4.57 -17.44 -13.09
N GLU A 39 -5.41 -16.57 -12.51
CA GLU A 39 -6.43 -15.81 -13.23
C GLU A 39 -5.89 -14.48 -13.79
N LEU A 40 -4.63 -14.14 -13.48
CA LEU A 40 -3.98 -12.93 -13.96
C LEU A 40 -3.06 -13.24 -15.15
N SER A 41 -3.01 -12.29 -16.08
CA SER A 41 -2.09 -12.33 -17.21
C SER A 41 -0.78 -11.61 -16.86
N PRO A 42 0.39 -12.10 -17.27
CA PRO A 42 1.65 -11.42 -16.99
C PRO A 42 1.77 -10.04 -17.64
N GLU A 43 1.21 -9.84 -18.83
CA GLU A 43 1.46 -8.65 -19.66
C GLU A 43 0.22 -8.10 -20.38
N GLN A 44 -0.88 -8.85 -20.44
CA GLN A 44 -2.05 -8.49 -21.25
C GLN A 44 -3.27 -8.25 -20.38
N GLY A 45 -3.88 -7.07 -20.47
CA GLY A 45 -5.14 -6.78 -19.81
C GLY A 45 -5.46 -5.30 -19.81
N ILE A 46 -6.50 -4.94 -19.09
CA ILE A 46 -7.09 -3.60 -19.04
C ILE A 46 -6.83 -2.89 -17.70
N ALA A 47 -6.42 -3.64 -16.68
CA ALA A 47 -6.02 -3.10 -15.38
C ALA A 47 -4.84 -3.86 -14.80
N LYS A 48 -3.96 -3.15 -14.09
CA LYS A 48 -2.88 -3.73 -13.30
C LYS A 48 -3.43 -4.24 -11.97
N ASN A 49 -2.87 -5.34 -11.47
CA ASN A 49 -3.22 -5.95 -10.20
C ASN A 49 -2.01 -5.98 -9.27
N VAL A 50 -2.17 -5.46 -8.04
CA VAL A 50 -1.15 -5.59 -6.99
C VAL A 50 -1.42 -6.87 -6.22
N HIS A 51 -0.59 -7.89 -6.39
CA HIS A 51 -0.77 -9.18 -5.74
C HIS A 51 0.09 -9.29 -4.48
N TYR A 52 -0.46 -9.88 -3.41
CA TYR A 52 0.21 -9.96 -2.10
C TYR A 52 1.61 -10.59 -2.18
N GLY A 53 1.76 -11.69 -2.92
CA GLY A 53 3.05 -12.36 -3.08
C GLY A 53 4.15 -11.44 -3.62
N ASP A 54 3.81 -10.48 -4.50
CA ASP A 54 4.79 -9.53 -5.02
C ASP A 54 5.15 -8.47 -3.97
N ILE A 55 4.21 -8.08 -3.10
CA ILE A 55 4.51 -7.23 -1.94
C ILE A 55 5.51 -7.94 -1.01
N LEU A 56 5.31 -9.22 -0.74
CA LEU A 56 6.15 -10.01 0.15
C LEU A 56 7.59 -10.14 -0.38
N VAL A 57 7.76 -10.51 -1.66
CA VAL A 57 9.07 -10.94 -2.19
C VAL A 57 9.77 -9.92 -3.09
N LYS A 58 9.04 -8.98 -3.71
CA LYS A 58 9.55 -8.14 -4.79
C LYS A 58 9.49 -6.65 -4.46
N PHE A 59 8.36 -6.16 -3.99
CA PHE A 59 8.17 -4.73 -3.76
C PHE A 59 8.85 -4.28 -2.47
N GLY A 60 9.40 -3.06 -2.51
CA GLY A 60 9.86 -2.34 -1.34
C GLY A 60 8.73 -1.52 -0.71
N GLU A 61 9.12 -0.54 0.09
CA GLU A 61 8.19 0.37 0.78
C GLU A 61 7.33 1.18 -0.19
N ILE A 62 7.81 1.34 -1.43
CA ILE A 62 7.17 2.10 -2.49
C ILE A 62 7.19 1.26 -3.78
N ILE A 63 6.09 1.30 -4.52
CA ILE A 63 5.99 0.78 -5.88
C ILE A 63 5.70 1.91 -6.86
N ASP A 64 6.62 2.10 -7.82
CA ASP A 64 6.39 2.98 -8.96
C ASP A 64 5.71 2.20 -10.09
N VAL A 65 4.41 2.46 -10.27
CA VAL A 65 3.55 1.78 -11.25
C VAL A 65 3.99 2.01 -12.70
N LYS A 66 4.75 3.08 -12.99
CA LYS A 66 5.27 3.34 -14.35
C LYS A 66 6.42 2.43 -14.73
N THR A 67 7.27 2.12 -13.76
CA THR A 67 8.49 1.35 -14.01
C THR A 67 8.31 -0.13 -13.69
N GLU A 68 7.40 -0.45 -12.77
CA GLU A 68 7.19 -1.81 -12.31
C GLU A 68 6.25 -2.59 -13.23
N SER A 69 6.64 -3.85 -13.51
CA SER A 69 5.78 -4.78 -14.22
C SER A 69 4.82 -5.47 -13.24
N LEU A 70 3.53 -5.23 -13.43
CA LEU A 70 2.44 -5.77 -12.63
C LEU A 70 1.60 -6.75 -13.47
N PRO A 71 1.15 -7.86 -12.88
CA PRO A 71 0.19 -8.74 -13.55
C PRO A 71 -1.11 -7.98 -13.82
N MET A 72 -1.80 -8.39 -14.88
CA MET A 72 -2.92 -7.68 -15.48
C MET A 72 -4.21 -8.49 -15.39
N ILE A 73 -5.33 -7.79 -15.25
CA ILE A 73 -6.69 -8.30 -15.28
C ILE A 73 -7.24 -8.07 -16.68
N ALA A 74 -7.77 -9.10 -17.32
CA ALA A 74 -8.40 -9.01 -18.64
C ALA A 74 -9.93 -8.88 -18.58
N ASP A 75 -10.56 -9.26 -17.48
CA ASP A 75 -12.02 -9.25 -17.33
C ASP A 75 -12.58 -7.85 -17.07
N GLU A 76 -13.35 -7.32 -18.03
CA GLU A 76 -14.02 -6.02 -17.95
C GLU A 76 -15.06 -5.93 -16.84
N ALA A 77 -15.71 -7.03 -16.45
CA ALA A 77 -16.72 -7.03 -15.40
C ALA A 77 -16.11 -6.64 -14.04
N ILE A 78 -14.84 -7.00 -13.82
CA ILE A 78 -14.09 -6.66 -12.60
C ILE A 78 -13.88 -5.16 -12.49
N MET A 79 -13.69 -4.47 -13.62
CA MET A 79 -13.53 -3.00 -13.65
C MET A 79 -14.77 -2.29 -13.11
N ALA A 80 -15.95 -2.73 -13.54
CA ALA A 80 -17.20 -2.16 -13.08
C ALA A 80 -17.41 -2.41 -11.59
N LYS A 81 -17.08 -3.62 -11.12
CA LYS A 81 -17.24 -4.03 -9.72
C LYS A 81 -16.36 -3.23 -8.76
N TYR A 82 -15.09 -3.00 -9.11
CA TYR A 82 -14.12 -2.37 -8.20
C TYR A 82 -13.82 -0.89 -8.53
N LYS A 83 -14.66 -0.25 -9.34
CA LYS A 83 -14.47 1.14 -9.78
C LYS A 83 -14.27 2.15 -8.65
N SER A 84 -14.98 1.98 -7.53
CA SER A 84 -14.82 2.83 -6.34
C SER A 84 -13.53 2.60 -5.56
N SER A 85 -12.81 1.52 -5.88
CA SER A 85 -11.61 1.05 -5.19
C SER A 85 -10.37 1.07 -6.09
N PHE A 86 -10.45 1.73 -7.26
CA PHE A 86 -9.27 1.97 -8.08
C PHE A 86 -8.24 2.74 -7.27
N LEU A 87 -7.01 2.22 -7.28
CA LEU A 87 -5.92 2.77 -6.50
C LEU A 87 -5.46 4.10 -7.10
N GLN A 88 -4.90 4.94 -6.22
CA GLN A 88 -4.30 6.22 -6.58
C GLN A 88 -2.95 6.38 -5.89
N ASN A 89 -2.17 7.37 -6.34
CA ASN A 89 -0.91 7.71 -5.68
C ASN A 89 -1.14 8.07 -4.20
N GLY A 90 -0.33 7.48 -3.31
CA GLY A 90 -0.42 7.61 -1.86
C GLY A 90 -1.32 6.57 -1.18
N ASP A 91 -2.04 5.73 -1.94
CA ASP A 91 -2.67 4.54 -1.35
C ASP A 91 -1.58 3.55 -0.91
N VAL A 92 -1.83 2.82 0.19
CA VAL A 92 -0.92 1.82 0.75
C VAL A 92 -1.58 0.47 0.74
N ILE A 93 -0.88 -0.56 0.25
CA ILE A 93 -1.43 -1.90 0.16
C ILE A 93 -0.66 -2.80 1.11
N VAL A 94 -1.38 -3.42 2.04
CA VAL A 94 -0.84 -4.30 3.08
C VAL A 94 -1.11 -5.75 2.70
N ALA A 95 -0.13 -6.63 2.75
CA ALA A 95 -0.36 -8.07 2.62
C ALA A 95 -0.95 -8.62 3.94
N ASP A 96 -2.13 -9.26 3.88
CA ASP A 96 -2.84 -9.75 5.07
C ASP A 96 -2.43 -11.15 5.53
N THR A 97 -1.67 -11.85 4.69
CA THR A 97 -1.19 -13.20 4.95
C THR A 97 0.25 -13.34 4.47
N ALA A 98 1.03 -14.10 5.22
CA ALA A 98 2.35 -14.58 4.87
C ALA A 98 2.59 -15.91 5.59
N GLU A 99 3.57 -16.69 5.13
CA GLU A 99 3.97 -17.94 5.79
C GLU A 99 4.92 -17.71 6.99
N ASP A 100 5.31 -16.46 7.24
CA ASP A 100 6.29 -16.03 8.25
C ASP A 100 5.94 -14.66 8.87
N GLU A 101 6.90 -14.05 9.60
CA GLU A 101 6.75 -12.75 10.26
C GLU A 101 6.64 -11.55 9.28
N THR A 102 6.64 -11.78 7.96
CA THR A 102 6.43 -10.74 6.95
C THR A 102 4.97 -10.36 6.72
N VAL A 103 4.03 -11.03 7.40
CA VAL A 103 2.61 -10.63 7.43
C VAL A 103 2.47 -9.18 7.86
N GLY A 104 1.69 -8.38 7.13
CA GLY A 104 1.59 -6.93 7.38
C GLY A 104 2.61 -6.08 6.61
N LYS A 105 3.53 -6.68 5.85
CA LYS A 105 4.39 -5.93 4.91
C LYS A 105 3.51 -5.17 3.90
N CYS A 106 3.91 -3.95 3.57
CA CYS A 106 3.12 -3.07 2.73
C CYS A 106 3.94 -2.31 1.68
N THR A 107 3.25 -1.72 0.71
CA THR A 107 3.86 -0.85 -0.30
C THR A 107 2.96 0.34 -0.61
N GLU A 108 3.55 1.53 -0.78
CA GLU A 108 2.86 2.76 -1.18
C GLU A 108 2.86 2.93 -2.70
N ILE A 109 1.70 3.21 -3.28
CA ILE A 109 1.55 3.45 -4.72
C ILE A 109 2.10 4.82 -5.09
N VAL A 110 3.04 4.85 -6.03
CA VAL A 110 3.49 6.07 -6.71
C VAL A 110 3.53 5.87 -8.22
N GLY A 111 3.73 6.97 -8.95
CA GLY A 111 3.92 6.95 -10.39
C GLY A 111 2.66 6.70 -11.20
N LEU A 112 1.51 6.38 -10.59
CA LEU A 112 0.25 6.13 -11.28
C LEU A 112 -0.17 7.37 -12.09
N SER A 113 -0.44 7.16 -13.39
CA SER A 113 -0.91 8.19 -14.32
C SER A 113 -2.32 7.86 -14.80
N ASP A 114 -2.43 7.22 -15.96
CA ASP A 114 -3.71 6.90 -16.60
C ASP A 114 -4.08 5.41 -16.42
N GLU A 115 -3.18 4.63 -15.83
CA GLU A 115 -3.38 3.21 -15.61
C GLU A 115 -4.39 2.94 -14.49
N ILE A 116 -5.27 1.97 -14.73
CA ILE A 116 -6.16 1.49 -13.68
C ILE A 116 -5.42 0.40 -12.92
N VAL A 117 -5.34 0.57 -11.59
CA VAL A 117 -4.69 -0.39 -10.70
C VAL A 117 -5.68 -0.82 -9.62
N ILE A 118 -5.74 -2.11 -9.35
CA ILE A 118 -6.64 -2.73 -8.37
C ILE A 118 -5.83 -3.58 -7.41
N SER A 119 -6.19 -3.56 -6.12
CA SER A 119 -5.58 -4.42 -5.11
C SER A 119 -6.07 -5.87 -5.26
N GLY A 120 -5.16 -6.84 -5.20
CA GLY A 120 -5.43 -8.25 -5.43
C GLY A 120 -5.86 -9.04 -4.20
N LEU A 121 -6.07 -10.34 -4.37
CA LEU A 121 -6.33 -11.26 -3.27
C LEU A 121 -5.25 -11.17 -2.18
N HIS A 122 -5.65 -11.37 -0.92
CA HIS A 122 -4.78 -11.32 0.27
C HIS A 122 -4.09 -9.97 0.50
N THR A 123 -4.78 -8.89 0.17
CA THR A 123 -4.31 -7.53 0.41
C THR A 123 -5.38 -6.67 1.04
N ILE A 124 -4.96 -5.69 1.84
CA ILE A 124 -5.82 -4.67 2.43
C ILE A 124 -5.33 -3.32 1.91
N PRO A 125 -5.98 -2.76 0.88
CA PRO A 125 -5.67 -1.43 0.38
C PRO A 125 -6.25 -0.35 1.31
N TYR A 126 -5.41 0.61 1.68
CA TYR A 126 -5.74 1.76 2.49
C TYR A 126 -5.56 3.05 1.70
N ARG A 127 -6.54 3.94 1.80
CA ARG A 127 -6.47 5.31 1.27
C ARG A 127 -6.33 6.31 2.41
N PRO A 128 -5.33 7.20 2.39
CA PRO A 128 -5.21 8.22 3.42
C PRO A 128 -6.28 9.32 3.26
N LEU A 129 -6.84 9.74 4.38
CA LEU A 129 -7.84 10.81 4.48
C LEU A 129 -7.22 12.21 4.43
N GLN A 130 -5.90 12.30 4.59
CA GLN A 130 -5.13 13.53 4.47
C GLN A 130 -3.89 13.30 3.62
N LYS A 131 -3.29 14.39 3.14
CA LYS A 131 -2.05 14.28 2.36
C LYS A 131 -0.87 13.96 3.26
N PHE A 132 -0.08 12.98 2.84
CA PHE A 132 1.25 12.68 3.39
C PHE A 132 2.32 13.02 2.35
N ALA A 133 3.55 13.17 2.81
CA ALA A 133 4.69 13.20 1.89
C ALA A 133 4.79 11.83 1.20
N SER A 134 5.08 11.83 -0.10
CA SER A 134 5.19 10.58 -0.87
C SER A 134 6.28 9.69 -0.26
N GLY A 135 5.96 8.41 -0.11
CA GLY A 135 6.79 7.39 0.54
C GLY A 135 6.69 7.33 2.05
N TYR A 136 6.13 8.35 2.71
CA TYR A 136 6.08 8.39 4.17
C TYR A 136 5.32 7.20 4.75
N LEU A 137 4.14 6.88 4.20
CA LEU A 137 3.33 5.81 4.76
C LEU A 137 3.96 4.45 4.45
N GLY A 138 4.50 4.27 3.24
CA GLY A 138 5.26 3.08 2.87
C GLY A 138 6.41 2.79 3.84
N TYR A 139 7.24 3.79 4.16
CA TYR A 139 8.34 3.62 5.12
C TYR A 139 7.86 3.48 6.56
N TYR A 140 6.88 4.28 6.99
CA TYR A 140 6.41 4.27 8.36
C TYR A 140 5.72 2.95 8.73
N MET A 141 4.84 2.44 7.87
CA MET A 141 4.08 1.23 8.15
C MET A 141 4.95 -0.03 8.09
N ASN A 142 6.03 -0.04 7.29
CA ASN A 142 7.03 -1.12 7.33
C ASN A 142 8.07 -0.96 8.45
N SER A 143 8.07 0.15 9.19
CA SER A 143 9.02 0.33 10.28
C SER A 143 8.72 -0.62 11.44
N ALA A 144 9.76 -1.06 12.17
CA ALA A 144 9.60 -1.92 13.35
C ALA A 144 8.67 -1.31 14.42
N PHE A 145 8.56 0.02 14.49
CA PHE A 145 7.64 0.68 15.43
C PHE A 145 6.18 0.40 15.11
N PHE A 146 5.82 0.31 13.83
CA PHE A 146 4.46 0.02 13.39
C PHE A 146 4.25 -1.50 13.23
N HIS A 147 5.12 -2.16 12.47
CA HIS A 147 4.98 -3.57 12.09
C HIS A 147 4.90 -4.50 13.30
N ASN A 148 5.70 -4.26 14.34
CA ASN A 148 5.71 -5.11 15.54
C ASN A 148 4.42 -5.00 16.37
N GLN A 149 3.50 -4.09 16.05
CA GLN A 149 2.17 -4.04 16.67
C GLN A 149 1.17 -5.00 16.00
N LEU A 150 1.55 -5.60 14.86
CA LEU A 150 0.74 -6.54 14.08
C LEU A 150 1.08 -8.01 14.36
N LEU A 151 2.25 -8.27 14.96
CA LEU A 151 2.77 -9.59 15.34
C LEU A 151 2.41 -9.93 16.80
#